data_AF-A0A6J8CWS8-F1
#
_entry.id   AF-A0A6J8CWS8-F1
#
_cell.length_a   1.000
_cell.length_b   1.000
_cell.length_c   1.000
_cell.angle_alpha   90.00
_cell.angle_beta   90.00
_cell.angle_gamma   90.00
#
_symmetry.space_group_name_H-M   'P 1'
#
loop_
_entity.id
_entity.type
_entity.pdbx_description
1 polymer ?
#
loop_
_entity_poly.entity_id
_entity_poly.type
_entity_poly.pdbx_seq_one_letter_code
_entity_poly.pdbx_strand_id
1 'polypeptide(L)'
;MVPIYLTIILLLPTSRVLSQEDAKHTETRLQRLEILLDRQQSINKELQTEISRLNLEITECTSMKAQKRQNPPNKVAFSTQLTTHLTGLGKHAAVIFDKVILDTTSSYNNGDGVFVVPIVGIYVFTWTVSIANGDWQTTELVVNGAPYAFTKVDTGDGSDYGSGTQTAVLKVRDLFVKITYIQYL
;
A
#
# COMPACT_ATOMS: atom_id res chain seq x y z
N MET A 1 -38.67 -73.94 -58.23
CA MET A 1 -37.30 -73.49 -57.88
C MET A 1 -37.45 -72.14 -57.20
N VAL A 2 -37.29 -72.07 -55.87
CA VAL A 2 -37.51 -70.85 -55.08
C VAL A 2 -36.16 -70.12 -54.97
N PRO A 3 -36.03 -68.85 -55.41
CA PRO A 3 -34.76 -68.15 -55.29
C PRO A 3 -34.52 -67.73 -53.84
N ILE A 4 -33.36 -68.12 -53.31
CA ILE A 4 -32.88 -67.73 -51.98
C ILE A 4 -32.20 -66.37 -52.14
N TYR A 5 -32.74 -65.34 -51.48
CA TYR A 5 -32.08 -64.04 -51.39
C TYR A 5 -31.09 -64.05 -50.22
N LEU A 6 -29.81 -63.93 -50.53
CA LEU A 6 -28.75 -63.78 -49.53
C LEU A 6 -28.60 -62.29 -49.19
N THR A 7 -29.11 -61.89 -48.01
CA THR A 7 -28.90 -60.54 -47.48
C THR A 7 -27.54 -60.48 -46.77
N ILE A 8 -26.56 -59.84 -47.41
CA ILE A 8 -25.25 -59.58 -46.81
C ILE A 8 -25.35 -58.31 -45.95
N ILE A 9 -25.29 -58.46 -44.63
CA ILE A 9 -25.14 -57.32 -43.71
C ILE A 9 -23.65 -57.01 -43.64
N LEU A 10 -23.24 -55.92 -44.31
CA LEU A 10 -21.89 -55.37 -44.17
C LEU A 10 -21.72 -54.76 -42.77
N LEU A 11 -21.10 -55.51 -41.86
CA LEU A 11 -20.59 -54.97 -40.59
C LEU A 11 -19.45 -53.99 -40.92
N LEU A 12 -19.75 -52.69 -40.90
CA LEU A 12 -18.72 -51.67 -41.01
C LEU A 12 -17.72 -51.83 -39.85
N PRO A 13 -16.40 -51.83 -40.13
CA PRO A 13 -15.40 -52.14 -39.12
C PRO A 13 -15.31 -51.03 -38.07
N THR A 14 -15.21 -51.43 -36.80
CA THR A 14 -14.98 -50.62 -35.57
C THR A 14 -13.93 -49.51 -35.72
N SER A 15 -12.98 -49.65 -36.64
CA SER A 15 -12.04 -48.59 -37.06
C SER A 15 -12.70 -47.24 -37.41
N ARG A 16 -13.90 -47.24 -38.00
CA ARG A 16 -14.62 -46.03 -38.37
C ARG A 16 -15.16 -45.28 -37.15
N VAL A 17 -15.60 -46.02 -36.14
CA VAL A 17 -16.09 -45.47 -34.86
C VAL A 17 -14.93 -44.87 -34.07
N LEU A 18 -13.79 -45.56 -34.00
CA LEU A 18 -12.59 -45.06 -33.32
C LEU A 18 -12.08 -43.76 -33.95
N SER A 19 -12.03 -43.68 -35.28
CA SER A 19 -11.66 -42.45 -36.00
C SER A 19 -12.62 -41.29 -35.77
N GLN A 20 -13.89 -41.56 -35.43
CA GLN A 20 -14.90 -40.55 -35.18
C GLN A 20 -14.78 -39.97 -33.76
N GLU A 21 -14.45 -40.82 -32.79
CA GLU A 21 -14.19 -40.44 -31.40
C GLU A 21 -12.95 -39.53 -31.30
N ASP A 22 -11.88 -39.89 -32.02
CA ASP A 22 -10.65 -39.08 -32.09
C ASP A 22 -10.90 -37.71 -32.74
N ALA A 23 -11.65 -37.68 -33.85
CA ALA A 23 -12.03 -36.44 -34.52
C ALA A 23 -12.85 -35.53 -33.59
N LYS A 24 -13.85 -36.08 -32.91
CA LYS A 24 -14.67 -35.35 -31.93
C LYS A 24 -13.83 -34.84 -30.76
N HIS A 25 -12.87 -35.63 -30.29
CA HIS A 25 -11.94 -35.22 -29.24
C HIS A 25 -11.06 -34.05 -29.69
N THR A 26 -10.52 -34.09 -30.92
CA THR A 26 -9.73 -32.98 -31.47
C THR A 26 -10.53 -31.69 -31.62
N GLU A 27 -11.78 -31.78 -32.06
CA GLU A 27 -12.69 -30.63 -32.18
C GLU A 27 -12.98 -30.00 -30.81
N THR A 28 -13.21 -30.83 -29.78
CA THR A 28 -13.41 -30.36 -28.41
C THR A 28 -12.17 -29.62 -27.88
N ARG A 29 -10.97 -30.11 -28.21
CA ARG A 29 -9.71 -29.44 -27.83
C ARG A 29 -9.54 -28.11 -28.56
N LEU A 30 -9.89 -28.04 -29.84
CA LEU A 30 -9.84 -26.81 -30.63
C LEU A 30 -10.77 -25.74 -30.05
N GLN A 31 -12.02 -26.09 -29.77
CA GLN A 31 -12.99 -25.18 -29.14
C GLN A 31 -12.47 -24.66 -27.79
N ARG A 32 -11.85 -25.54 -26.98
CA ARG A 32 -11.25 -25.12 -25.70
C ARG A 32 -10.08 -24.16 -25.90
N LEU A 33 -9.25 -24.36 -26.92
CA LEU A 33 -8.12 -23.48 -27.22
C LEU A 33 -8.58 -22.11 -27.70
N GLU A 34 -9.63 -22.04 -28.52
CA GLU A 34 -10.24 -20.78 -28.95
C GLU A 34 -10.74 -19.97 -27.76
N ILE A 35 -11.48 -20.61 -26.84
CA ILE A 35 -11.96 -19.97 -25.60
C ILE A 35 -10.79 -19.46 -24.75
N LEU A 36 -9.71 -20.24 -24.62
CA LEU A 36 -8.54 -19.83 -23.87
C LEU A 36 -7.82 -18.64 -24.53
N LEU A 37 -7.77 -18.60 -25.86
CA LEU A 37 -7.16 -17.51 -26.60
C LEU A 37 -7.93 -16.21 -26.41
N ASP A 38 -9.26 -16.24 -26.56
CA ASP A 38 -10.13 -15.07 -26.34
C ASP A 38 -10.05 -14.57 -24.91
N ARG A 39 -9.98 -15.50 -23.94
CA ARG A 39 -9.77 -15.17 -22.53
C ARG A 39 -8.44 -14.47 -22.32
N GLN A 40 -7.35 -14.98 -22.92
CA GLN A 40 -6.03 -14.36 -22.81
C GLN A 40 -6.01 -12.97 -23.44
N GLN A 41 -6.65 -12.78 -24.60
CA GLN A 41 -6.76 -11.47 -25.24
C GLN A 41 -7.55 -10.47 -24.40
N SER A 42 -8.63 -10.93 -23.77
CA SER A 42 -9.42 -10.11 -22.85
C SER A 42 -8.61 -9.67 -21.64
N ILE A 43 -7.88 -10.59 -21.01
CA ILE A 43 -6.97 -10.29 -19.88
C ILE A 43 -5.88 -9.31 -20.33
N ASN A 44 -5.26 -9.54 -21.48
CA ASN A 44 -4.22 -8.65 -21.99
C ASN A 44 -4.76 -7.23 -22.23
N LYS A 45 -5.98 -7.10 -22.75
CA LYS A 45 -6.62 -5.79 -22.96
C LYS A 45 -6.88 -5.06 -21.64
N GLU A 46 -7.34 -5.78 -20.62
CA GLU A 46 -7.56 -5.23 -19.28
C GLU A 46 -6.24 -4.76 -18.66
N LEU A 47 -5.19 -5.58 -18.73
CA LEU A 47 -3.86 -5.21 -18.25
C LEU A 47 -3.29 -3.99 -18.97
N GLN A 48 -3.47 -3.88 -20.29
CA GLN A 48 -3.04 -2.70 -21.05
C GLN A 48 -3.79 -1.43 -20.62
N THR A 49 -5.06 -1.57 -20.25
CA THR A 49 -5.88 -0.46 -19.74
C THR A 49 -5.35 0.00 -18.39
N GLU A 50 -5.06 -0.92 -17.47
CA GLU A 50 -4.51 -0.60 -16.15
C GLU A 50 -3.10 -0.01 -16.25
N ILE A 51 -2.23 -0.54 -17.11
CA ILE A 51 -0.90 0.03 -17.37
C ILE A 51 -1.04 1.48 -17.87
N SER A 52 -1.97 1.74 -18.79
CA SER A 52 -2.20 3.09 -19.31
C SER A 52 -2.66 4.05 -18.23
N ARG A 53 -3.59 3.60 -17.37
CA ARG A 53 -4.09 4.37 -16.23
C ARG A 53 -2.97 4.70 -15.23
N LEU A 54 -2.21 3.70 -14.82
CA LEU A 54 -1.09 3.87 -13.88
C LEU A 54 -0.01 4.79 -14.44
N ASN A 55 0.29 4.70 -15.75
CA ASN A 55 1.24 5.60 -16.39
C ASN A 55 0.77 7.06 -16.39
N LEU A 56 -0.53 7.31 -16.54
CA LEU A 56 -1.10 8.66 -16.41
C LEU A 56 -0.92 9.20 -14.99
N GLU A 57 -1.27 8.40 -13.98
CA GLU A 57 -1.12 8.77 -12.57
C GLU A 57 0.36 9.05 -12.20
N ILE A 58 1.29 8.23 -12.68
CA ILE A 58 2.73 8.45 -12.51
C ILE A 58 3.16 9.74 -13.19
N THR A 59 2.67 10.03 -14.40
CA THR A 59 3.01 11.24 -15.15
C THR A 59 2.55 12.49 -14.41
N GLU A 60 1.32 12.47 -13.87
CA GLU A 60 0.77 13.55 -13.03
C GLU A 60 1.56 13.73 -11.73
N CYS A 61 1.86 12.63 -11.02
CA CYS A 61 2.74 12.66 -9.84
C CYS A 61 4.11 13.28 -10.15
N THR A 62 4.67 12.98 -11.32
CA THR A 62 5.99 13.44 -11.74
C THR A 62 5.97 14.93 -12.11
N SER A 63 4.93 15.40 -12.80
CA SER A 63 4.76 16.81 -13.13
C SER A 63 4.54 17.66 -11.87
N MET A 64 3.74 17.19 -10.91
CA MET A 64 3.57 17.83 -9.60
C MET A 64 4.90 17.96 -8.85
N LYS A 65 5.72 16.91 -8.83
CA LYS A 65 7.06 16.95 -8.22
C LYS A 65 8.00 17.92 -8.95
N ALA A 66 7.98 17.95 -10.29
CA ALA A 66 8.78 18.87 -11.08
C ALA A 66 8.38 20.34 -10.84
N GLN A 67 7.08 20.62 -10.73
CA GLN A 67 6.56 21.95 -10.43
C GLN A 67 6.96 22.41 -9.02
N LYS A 68 6.91 21.52 -8.01
CA LYS A 68 7.44 21.81 -6.65
C LYS A 68 8.94 22.11 -6.65
N ARG A 69 9.73 21.53 -7.57
CA ARG A 69 11.18 21.83 -7.70
C ARG A 69 11.47 23.18 -8.33
N GLN A 70 10.66 23.63 -9.29
CA GLN A 70 10.82 24.92 -9.95
C GLN A 70 10.40 26.09 -9.06
N ASN A 71 9.37 25.88 -8.23
CA ASN A 71 8.90 26.85 -7.24
C ASN A 71 8.95 26.19 -5.85
N PRO A 72 10.14 26.03 -5.25
CA PRO A 72 10.24 25.44 -3.92
C PRO A 72 9.44 26.29 -2.94
N PRO A 73 8.62 25.68 -2.08
CA PRO A 73 7.90 26.42 -1.06
C PRO A 73 8.91 27.17 -0.19
N ASN A 74 8.79 28.50 -0.13
CA ASN A 74 9.74 29.33 0.62
C ASN A 74 9.47 29.33 2.14
N LYS A 75 8.38 28.69 2.56
CA LYS A 75 7.95 28.54 3.96
C LYS A 75 7.45 27.11 4.15
N VAL A 76 8.09 26.39 5.06
CA VAL A 76 7.68 25.04 5.45
C VAL A 76 7.29 25.07 6.90
N ALA A 77 6.03 24.78 7.17
CA ALA A 77 5.49 24.63 8.51
C ALA A 77 4.39 23.59 8.48
N PHE A 78 4.34 22.75 9.51
CA PHE A 78 3.22 21.86 9.74
C PHE A 78 2.92 21.76 11.23
N SER A 79 1.67 21.44 11.55
CA SER A 79 1.20 21.20 12.90
C SER A 79 0.06 20.19 12.83
N THR A 80 0.14 19.16 13.65
CA THR A 80 -0.83 18.07 13.70
C THR A 80 -1.13 17.74 15.16
N GLN A 81 -2.30 17.14 15.41
CA GLN A 81 -2.68 16.67 16.73
C GLN A 81 -3.51 15.39 16.64
N LEU A 82 -3.57 14.67 17.75
CA LEU A 82 -4.53 13.60 17.94
C LEU A 82 -5.89 14.20 18.34
N THR A 83 -6.99 13.61 17.87
CA THR A 83 -8.33 13.95 18.34
C THR A 83 -8.88 12.96 19.37
N THR A 84 -8.27 11.78 19.47
CA THR A 84 -8.67 10.69 20.38
C THR A 84 -7.49 10.10 21.12
N HIS A 85 -7.76 9.43 22.24
CA HIS A 85 -6.76 8.67 22.97
C HIS A 85 -6.34 7.45 22.15
N LEU A 86 -5.03 7.27 22.00
CA LEU A 86 -4.47 6.07 21.40
C LEU A 86 -4.35 4.97 22.45
N THR A 87 -4.71 3.74 22.08
CA THR A 87 -4.58 2.56 22.93
C THR A 87 -3.98 1.41 22.13
N GLY A 88 -3.23 0.54 22.80
CA GLY A 88 -2.73 -0.71 22.19
C GLY A 88 -1.75 -0.53 21.02
N LEU A 89 -0.96 0.55 21.01
CA LEU A 89 0.08 0.72 19.99
C LEU A 89 1.15 -0.37 20.12
N GLY A 90 1.45 -1.04 19.00
CA GLY A 90 2.56 -1.98 18.93
C GLY A 90 3.92 -1.28 19.04
N LYS A 91 4.95 -2.01 19.47
CA LYS A 91 6.33 -1.51 19.49
C LYS A 91 6.75 -1.01 18.10
N HIS A 92 7.32 0.19 18.03
CA HIS A 92 7.71 0.90 16.80
C HIS A 92 6.55 1.29 15.86
N ALA A 93 5.29 1.19 16.33
CA ALA A 93 4.16 1.70 15.57
C ALA A 93 4.27 3.22 15.41
N ALA A 94 3.90 3.73 14.23
CA ALA A 94 3.81 5.16 14.00
C ALA A 94 2.67 5.75 14.84
N VAL A 95 2.93 6.90 15.48
CA VAL A 95 1.89 7.73 16.08
C VAL A 95 1.27 8.54 14.96
N ILE A 96 0.05 8.16 14.54
CA ILE A 96 -0.67 8.81 13.44
C ILE A 96 -1.53 9.93 14.03
N PHE A 97 -1.09 11.18 13.87
CA PHE A 97 -1.88 12.36 14.20
C PHE A 97 -2.93 12.55 13.09
N ASP A 98 -4.19 12.34 13.43
CA ASP A 98 -5.32 12.25 12.50
C ASP A 98 -5.78 13.65 12.01
N LYS A 99 -5.62 14.67 12.85
CA LYS A 99 -5.99 16.05 12.52
C LYS A 99 -4.78 16.89 12.13
N VAL A 100 -4.77 17.33 10.87
CA VAL A 100 -3.83 18.33 10.36
C VAL A 100 -4.37 19.72 10.63
N ILE A 101 -3.65 20.52 11.43
CA ILE A 101 -3.99 21.91 11.74
C ILE A 101 -3.41 22.83 10.67
N LEU A 102 -2.15 22.60 10.29
CA LEU A 102 -1.43 23.33 9.26
C LEU A 102 -0.51 22.36 8.52
N ASP A 103 -0.47 22.49 7.20
CA ASP A 103 0.60 21.91 6.38
C ASP A 103 0.75 22.78 5.13
N THR A 104 1.80 23.60 5.10
CA THR A 104 2.02 24.55 3.99
C THR A 104 2.46 23.88 2.69
N THR A 105 2.77 22.58 2.73
CA THR A 105 3.41 21.84 1.64
C THR A 105 2.70 20.54 1.24
N SER A 106 1.66 20.17 1.99
CA SER A 106 1.00 18.86 1.92
C SER A 106 2.02 17.72 1.97
N SER A 107 2.92 17.82 2.95
CA SER A 107 4.06 16.91 3.17
C SER A 107 3.81 15.91 4.29
N TYR A 108 2.83 16.15 5.16
CA TYR A 108 2.41 15.21 6.18
C TYR A 108 1.27 14.32 5.66
N ASN A 109 1.43 13.01 5.80
CA ASN A 109 0.41 12.03 5.48
C ASN A 109 -0.27 11.55 6.78
N ASN A 110 -1.55 11.90 6.95
CA ASN A 110 -2.34 11.50 8.12
C ASN A 110 -2.85 10.06 8.06
N GLY A 111 -2.54 9.30 7.00
CA GLY A 111 -2.78 7.86 6.90
C GLY A 111 -1.66 7.00 7.48
N ASP A 112 -0.42 7.51 7.56
CA ASP A 112 0.76 6.77 8.03
C ASP A 112 1.62 7.52 9.06
N GLY A 113 1.31 8.80 9.33
CA GLY A 113 2.03 9.63 10.29
C GLY A 113 3.38 10.13 9.79
N VAL A 114 3.66 10.03 8.49
CA VAL A 114 4.95 10.41 7.89
C VAL A 114 4.93 11.84 7.38
N PHE A 115 5.91 12.62 7.80
CA PHE A 115 6.29 13.89 7.19
C PHE A 115 7.43 13.67 6.19
N VAL A 116 7.19 14.00 4.92
CA VAL A 116 8.19 13.99 3.85
C VAL A 116 8.78 15.38 3.71
N VAL A 117 10.08 15.51 3.98
CA VAL A 117 10.76 16.80 3.93
C VAL A 117 10.74 17.39 2.50
N PRO A 118 10.06 18.52 2.26
CA PRO A 118 9.85 19.04 0.91
C PRO A 118 11.07 19.76 0.33
N ILE A 119 11.94 20.31 1.19
CA ILE A 119 13.15 21.03 0.79
C ILE A 119 14.28 20.75 1.79
N VAL A 120 15.52 20.81 1.31
CA VAL A 120 16.69 20.70 2.19
C VAL A 120 16.77 21.92 3.10
N GLY A 121 16.92 21.70 4.41
CA GLY A 121 16.95 22.80 5.36
C GLY A 121 17.19 22.36 6.80
N ILE A 122 17.17 23.33 7.71
CA ILE A 122 17.15 23.08 9.14
C ILE A 122 15.68 23.01 9.57
N TYR A 123 15.33 21.95 10.29
CA TYR A 123 13.99 21.73 10.82
C TYR A 123 14.03 21.67 12.34
N VAL A 124 12.95 22.19 12.94
CA VAL A 124 12.67 22.06 14.36
C VAL A 124 11.43 21.20 14.48
N PHE A 125 11.59 20.01 15.06
CA PHE A 125 10.47 19.13 15.39
C PHE A 125 10.24 19.22 16.88
N THR A 126 9.02 19.57 17.25
CA THR A 126 8.57 19.54 18.65
C THR A 126 7.35 18.66 18.73
N TRP A 127 7.34 17.74 19.68
CA TRP A 127 6.17 16.92 19.96
C TRP A 127 5.98 16.81 21.47
N THR A 128 4.70 16.76 21.85
CA THR A 128 4.27 16.64 23.24
C THR A 128 3.49 15.34 23.36
N VAL A 129 3.85 14.54 24.36
CA VAL A 129 3.13 13.33 24.74
C VAL A 129 2.42 13.62 26.05
N SER A 130 1.16 13.22 26.13
CA SER A 130 0.38 13.28 27.37
C SER A 130 -0.21 11.91 27.65
N ILE A 131 -0.08 11.46 28.89
CA ILE A 131 -0.54 10.15 29.36
C ILE A 131 -1.38 10.32 30.62
N ALA A 132 -2.16 9.29 30.95
CA ALA A 132 -3.05 9.30 32.09
C ALA A 132 -3.12 7.90 32.73
N ASN A 133 -3.61 7.84 33.96
CA ASN A 133 -4.00 6.59 34.65
C ASN A 133 -2.86 5.64 34.95
N GLY A 134 -1.74 6.19 35.44
CA GLY A 134 -0.64 5.39 35.97
C GLY A 134 0.12 4.61 34.90
N ASP A 135 0.18 5.20 33.70
CA ASP A 135 0.88 4.64 32.56
C ASP A 135 2.29 5.25 32.46
N TRP A 136 3.11 4.65 31.61
CA TRP A 136 4.36 5.22 31.15
C TRP A 136 4.51 4.98 29.66
N GLN A 137 4.96 6.00 28.93
CA GLN A 137 5.06 5.96 27.49
C GLN A 137 6.37 6.57 27.05
N THR A 138 7.02 5.94 26.07
CA THR A 138 8.18 6.51 25.39
C THR A 138 7.84 6.69 23.91
N THR A 139 8.19 7.84 23.36
CA THR A 139 8.07 8.09 21.92
C THR A 139 9.38 8.59 21.35
N GLU A 140 9.60 8.29 20.08
CA GLU A 140 10.82 8.61 19.36
C GLU A 140 10.50 9.40 18.10
N LEU A 141 11.31 10.43 17.84
CA LEU A 141 11.47 10.97 16.51
C LEU A 141 12.34 10.02 15.70
N VAL A 142 11.77 9.42 14.67
CA VAL A 142 12.46 8.54 13.74
C VAL A 142 12.74 9.29 12.45
N VAL A 143 14.00 9.31 12.05
CA VAL A 143 14.50 9.97 10.86
C VAL A 143 15.08 8.90 9.94
N ASN A 144 14.44 8.69 8.79
CA ASN A 144 14.82 7.67 7.81
C ASN A 144 15.01 6.26 8.41
N GLY A 145 14.11 5.87 9.31
CA GLY A 145 14.12 4.57 9.98
C GLY A 145 15.05 4.47 11.20
N ALA A 146 15.85 5.49 11.51
CA ALA A 146 16.71 5.51 12.70
C ALA A 146 16.12 6.43 13.79
N PRO A 147 16.09 6.00 15.07
CA PRO A 147 15.75 6.89 16.18
C PRO A 147 16.75 8.05 16.27
N TYR A 148 16.24 9.27 16.45
CA TYR A 148 17.06 10.49 16.53
C TYR A 148 16.96 11.16 17.90
N ALA A 149 15.76 11.26 18.45
CA ALA A 149 15.49 11.85 19.76
C ALA A 149 14.26 11.17 20.37
N PHE A 150 14.14 11.18 21.70
CA PHE A 150 13.05 10.51 22.40
C PHE A 150 12.52 11.36 23.55
N THR A 151 11.29 11.07 23.99
CA THR A 151 10.72 11.57 25.24
C THR A 151 10.07 10.42 25.98
N LYS A 152 10.25 10.37 27.31
CA LYS A 152 9.60 9.43 28.21
C LYS A 152 8.74 10.21 29.20
N VAL A 153 7.51 9.75 29.37
CA VAL A 153 6.58 10.23 30.39
C VAL A 153 6.20 9.03 31.25
N ASP A 154 6.17 9.22 32.56
CA ASP A 154 5.86 8.19 33.53
C ASP A 154 5.04 8.86 34.65
N THR A 155 3.81 8.39 34.84
CA THR A 155 2.92 8.92 35.88
C THR A 155 2.98 8.13 37.19
N GLY A 156 3.79 7.07 37.28
CA GLY A 156 3.80 6.17 38.44
C GLY A 156 2.47 5.43 38.61
N ASP A 157 2.13 5.05 39.84
CA ASP A 157 0.84 4.42 40.14
C ASP A 157 -0.21 5.48 40.52
N GLY A 158 -1.38 5.47 39.88
CA GLY A 158 -2.50 6.35 40.25
C GLY A 158 -3.36 6.82 39.09
N SER A 159 -4.25 7.79 39.35
CA SER A 159 -5.12 8.42 38.34
C SER A 159 -4.55 9.75 37.82
N ASP A 160 -3.23 9.89 37.81
CA ASP A 160 -2.55 11.13 37.47
C ASP A 160 -2.41 11.32 35.95
N TYR A 161 -2.20 12.58 35.56
CA TYR A 161 -1.89 12.98 34.19
C TYR A 161 -0.44 13.45 34.11
N GLY A 162 0.30 12.94 33.13
CA GLY A 162 1.69 13.31 32.87
C GLY A 162 1.84 13.86 31.46
N SER A 163 2.76 14.80 31.28
CA SER A 163 3.11 15.29 29.96
C SER A 163 4.61 15.54 29.83
N GLY A 164 5.15 15.26 28.65
CA GLY A 164 6.54 15.50 28.30
C GLY A 164 6.65 16.06 26.90
N THR A 165 7.50 17.06 26.73
CA THR A 165 7.76 17.68 25.43
C THR A 165 9.23 17.50 25.07
N GLN A 166 9.49 17.10 23.83
CA GLN A 166 10.84 17.04 23.28
C GLN A 166 10.92 17.90 22.04
N THR A 167 12.08 18.54 21.88
CA THR A 167 12.44 19.30 20.68
C THR A 167 13.70 18.69 20.07
N ALA A 168 13.71 18.55 18.75
CA ALA A 168 14.86 18.12 17.98
C ALA A 168 15.13 19.14 16.87
N VAL A 169 16.40 19.54 16.73
CA VAL A 169 16.86 20.40 15.65
C VAL A 169 17.86 19.62 14.82
N LEU A 170 17.61 19.55 13.52
CA LEU A 170 18.49 18.83 12.60
C LEU A 170 18.43 19.40 11.19
N LYS A 171 19.54 19.23 10.47
CA LYS A 171 19.58 19.48 9.03
C LYS A 171 19.05 18.26 8.30
N VAL A 172 18.02 18.45 7.49
CA VAL A 172 17.31 17.38 6.80
C VAL A 172 17.46 17.52 5.29
N ARG A 173 17.61 16.39 4.58
CA ARG A 173 17.66 16.30 3.12
C ARG A 173 16.98 15.00 2.69
N ASP A 174 15.87 15.12 1.97
CA ASP A 174 15.16 13.96 1.38
C ASP A 174 14.89 12.83 2.40
N LEU A 175 14.47 13.18 3.63
CA LEU A 175 14.20 12.21 4.70
C LEU A 175 12.71 12.09 5.00
N PHE A 176 12.33 10.90 5.45
CA PHE A 176 11.06 10.62 6.10
C PHE A 176 11.21 10.85 7.59
N VAL A 177 10.28 11.59 8.18
CA VAL A 177 10.23 11.86 9.62
C VAL A 177 8.90 11.40 10.16
N LYS A 178 8.90 10.67 11.27
CA LYS A 178 7.68 10.27 11.98
C LYS A 178 7.93 10.14 13.47
N ILE A 179 6.87 10.21 14.26
CA ILE A 179 6.91 9.83 15.67
C ILE A 179 6.52 8.36 15.79
N THR A 180 7.27 7.59 16.54
CA THR A 180 6.92 6.20 16.85
C THR A 180 6.79 5.97 18.34
N TYR A 181 5.90 5.05 18.70
CA TYR A 181 5.82 4.52 20.06
C TYR A 181 6.89 3.45 20.27
N ILE A 182 7.50 3.45 21.45
CA ILE A 182 8.38 2.37 21.90
C ILE A 182 8.06 1.96 23.33
N GLN A 183 8.13 0.65 23.55
CA GLN A 183 8.02 0.03 24.88
C GLN A 183 9.37 -0.58 25.23
N TYR A 184 10.08 0.01 26.19
CA TYR A 184 11.24 -0.61 26.82
C TYR A 184 10.76 -1.51 27.96
N LEU A 185 11.11 -2.79 27.93
CA LEU A 185 10.82 -3.75 29.01
C LEU A 185 11.52 -3.35 30.30
#